data_AF-A0A1G8WHR0-F1
#
_entry.id   AF-A0A1G8WHR0-F1
#
_cell.length_a   1.000
_cell.length_b   1.000
_cell.length_c   1.000
_cell.angle_alpha   90.00
_cell.angle_beta   90.00
_cell.angle_gamma   90.00
#
_symmetry.space_group_name_H-M   'P 1'
#
loop_
_entity.id
_entity.type
_entity.pdbx_description
1 polymer ?
#
loop_
_entity_poly.entity_id
_entity_poly.type
_entity_poly.pdbx_seq_one_letter_code
_entity_poly.pdbx_strand_id
1 'polypeptide(L)'
;MAIARHATGPRADLRALASQVHPVFMLPPLAASWFGAIVAGEFGLGVGAVHMAAMFCAVYTAHVKDGYVDFYGRGEDDDHPLTGRGCRLALVGATAGFAACVLALGVLVDTTAVLITLPTWFIGFLHAPQLDTNPVTTTLGYPTGIALAIVGGHYVQATAVSPTAVGFALVFLVTLAGVKIIDDEQDYDYDRSISKATVAVVLGRSRARTLAFTLVVFGLVGVLWGTLSGLFPPSSPLGALAFGMVALVASRGGPTVGTMLLIRGAYVFLAVLVMAVWFEPLAGVALPDITVFGSYTYLATEVAFGSLALALLVYADALGRAARTILAVYPIAYVWDWYTLEVGVFDITMRTGYDLFGIPVEEHIFMIVVPGLVLGIHEALAAHSLGNERAEGTADGAVDRRDHGDGHDHEKRPEPERTADSAPDGAERQPRD
;
A
#
# COMPACT_ATOMS: atom_id res chain seq x y z
N MET A 1 31.34 -30.88 0.51
CA MET A 1 30.10 -31.02 -0.27
C MET A 1 29.54 -29.63 -0.47
N ALA A 2 29.27 -29.23 -1.72
CA ALA A 2 28.91 -27.85 -2.03
C ALA A 2 27.45 -27.55 -1.62
N ILE A 3 27.25 -26.38 -1.02
CA ILE A 3 25.94 -25.79 -0.73
C ILE A 3 25.48 -24.99 -1.95
N ALA A 4 26.38 -24.23 -2.56
CA ALA A 4 26.14 -23.45 -3.77
C ALA A 4 26.00 -24.34 -5.01
N ARG A 5 25.13 -23.91 -5.94
CA ARG A 5 24.84 -24.63 -7.19
C ARG A 5 25.82 -24.30 -8.32
N HIS A 6 26.22 -23.03 -8.43
CA HIS A 6 26.98 -22.51 -9.58
C HIS A 6 28.50 -22.50 -9.40
N ALA A 7 28.99 -22.74 -8.18
CA ALA A 7 30.40 -22.67 -7.86
C ALA A 7 30.72 -23.54 -6.65
N THR A 8 32.00 -23.84 -6.44
CA THR A 8 32.47 -24.67 -5.33
C THR A 8 33.36 -23.88 -4.37
N GLY A 9 33.36 -24.30 -3.11
CA GLY A 9 34.21 -23.74 -2.05
C GLY A 9 33.47 -22.80 -1.09
N PRO A 10 34.07 -22.52 0.08
CA PRO A 10 33.40 -21.86 1.20
C PRO A 10 32.92 -20.43 0.88
N ARG A 11 33.63 -19.71 0.02
CA ARG A 11 33.21 -18.37 -0.44
C ARG A 11 31.97 -18.43 -1.31
N ALA A 12 31.86 -19.45 -2.18
CA ALA A 12 30.68 -19.65 -3.02
C ALA A 12 29.47 -20.04 -2.17
N ASP A 13 29.67 -20.96 -1.23
CA ASP A 13 28.64 -21.38 -0.27
C ASP A 13 28.12 -20.20 0.56
N LEU A 14 29.02 -19.36 1.10
CA LEU A 14 28.63 -18.17 1.86
C LEU A 14 27.87 -17.16 0.99
N ARG A 15 28.30 -16.93 -0.26
CA ARG A 15 27.60 -16.03 -1.18
C ARG A 15 26.20 -16.54 -1.51
N ALA A 16 26.03 -17.85 -1.72
CA ALA A 16 24.73 -18.44 -1.98
C ALA A 16 23.78 -18.36 -0.77
N LEU A 17 24.30 -18.49 0.45
CA LEU A 17 23.52 -18.26 1.67
C LEU A 17 23.17 -16.78 1.86
N ALA A 18 24.13 -15.89 1.61
CA ALA A 18 23.94 -14.45 1.74
C ALA A 18 22.97 -13.90 0.68
N SER A 19 22.89 -14.50 -0.50
CA SER A 19 21.94 -14.08 -1.53
C SER A 19 20.48 -14.29 -1.13
N GLN A 20 20.20 -15.12 -0.11
CA GLN A 20 18.86 -15.32 0.46
C GLN A 20 18.46 -14.17 1.41
N VAL A 21 19.40 -13.28 1.73
CA VAL A 21 19.12 -12.05 2.47
C VAL A 21 18.66 -11.00 1.47
N HIS A 22 17.35 -10.80 1.35
CA HIS A 22 16.74 -9.77 0.51
C HIS A 22 16.44 -8.52 1.36
N PRO A 23 17.29 -7.47 1.35
CA PRO A 23 17.19 -6.39 2.34
C PRO A 23 15.85 -5.64 2.28
N VAL A 24 15.27 -5.50 1.09
CA VAL A 24 13.98 -4.83 0.87
C VAL A 24 12.84 -5.48 1.67
N PHE A 25 12.89 -6.80 1.89
CA PHE A 25 11.87 -7.56 2.61
C PHE A 25 12.35 -8.07 3.98
N MET A 26 13.65 -8.06 4.25
CA MET A 26 14.18 -8.45 5.57
C MET A 26 14.35 -7.29 6.53
N LEU A 27 14.64 -6.07 6.07
CA LEU A 27 14.77 -4.93 6.97
C LEU A 27 13.46 -4.52 7.68
N PRO A 28 12.27 -4.59 7.05
CA PRO A 28 11.06 -4.10 7.70
C PRO A 28 10.66 -4.87 8.97
N PRO A 29 10.68 -6.22 9.03
CA PRO A 29 10.40 -6.95 10.27
C PRO A 29 11.37 -6.64 11.41
N LEU A 30 12.64 -6.38 11.09
CA LEU A 30 13.67 -5.99 12.05
C LEU A 30 13.41 -4.57 12.58
N ALA A 31 13.10 -3.63 11.67
CA ALA A 31 12.74 -2.27 12.03
C ALA A 31 11.43 -2.21 12.81
N ALA A 32 10.44 -3.03 12.46
CA ALA A 32 9.16 -3.18 13.14
C ALA A 32 9.33 -3.74 14.56
N SER A 33 10.22 -4.73 14.74
CA SER A 33 10.61 -5.22 16.07
C SER A 33 11.16 -4.09 16.95
N TRP A 34 12.08 -3.28 16.41
CA TRP A 34 12.59 -2.13 17.17
C TRP A 34 11.54 -1.05 17.37
N PHE A 35 10.68 -0.78 16.39
CA PHE A 35 9.58 0.16 16.55
C PHE A 35 8.63 -0.26 17.67
N GLY A 36 8.36 -1.55 17.85
CA GLY A 36 7.67 -2.07 19.03
C GLY A 36 8.36 -1.69 20.35
N ALA A 37 9.68 -1.84 20.43
CA ALA A 37 10.47 -1.42 21.59
C ALA A 37 10.43 0.10 21.82
N ILE A 38 10.39 0.90 20.75
CA ILE A 38 10.22 2.36 20.81
C ILE A 38 8.89 2.72 21.44
N VAL A 39 7.81 2.07 21.00
CA VAL A 39 6.48 2.28 21.56
C VAL A 39 6.40 1.87 23.03
N ALA A 40 7.20 0.89 23.47
CA ALA A 40 7.25 0.49 24.87
C ALA A 40 7.90 1.54 25.80
N GLY A 41 8.70 2.47 25.26
CA GLY A 41 9.43 3.47 26.06
C GLY A 41 10.62 2.92 26.86
N GLU A 42 10.88 1.61 26.79
CA GLU A 42 11.96 0.91 27.49
C GLU A 42 12.94 0.26 26.50
N PHE A 43 14.24 0.31 26.82
CA PHE A 43 15.32 -0.12 25.91
C PHE A 43 16.28 -1.15 26.52
N GLY A 44 15.79 -2.38 26.70
CA GLY A 44 16.61 -3.55 26.92
C GLY A 44 17.27 -4.00 25.62
N LEU A 45 18.50 -3.54 25.36
CA LEU A 45 19.26 -3.87 24.13
C LEU A 45 19.42 -5.38 23.93
N GLY A 46 19.64 -6.14 25.00
CA GLY A 46 19.81 -7.59 24.94
C GLY A 46 18.56 -8.31 24.45
N VAL A 47 17.44 -8.16 25.15
CA VAL A 47 16.16 -8.81 24.79
C VAL A 47 15.62 -8.31 23.46
N GLY A 48 15.79 -7.01 23.15
CA GLY A 48 15.44 -6.44 21.86
C GLY A 48 16.24 -7.02 20.70
N ALA A 49 17.55 -7.19 20.87
CA ALA A 49 18.40 -7.84 19.86
C ALA A 49 18.05 -9.32 19.66
N VAL A 50 17.71 -10.05 20.73
CA VAL A 50 17.24 -11.44 20.64
C VAL A 50 15.92 -11.52 19.87
N HIS A 51 14.96 -10.64 20.14
CA HIS A 51 13.68 -10.61 19.40
C HIS A 51 13.90 -10.23 17.92
N MET A 52 14.74 -9.24 17.63
CA MET A 52 15.12 -8.87 16.26
C MET A 52 15.80 -10.05 15.53
N ALA A 53 16.68 -10.79 16.21
CA ALA A 53 17.33 -11.97 15.64
C ALA A 53 16.32 -13.10 15.36
N ALA A 54 15.30 -13.28 16.21
CA ALA A 54 14.20 -14.18 15.93
C ALA A 54 13.45 -13.77 14.64
N MET A 55 13.12 -12.48 14.48
CA MET A 55 12.48 -11.98 13.25
C MET A 55 13.35 -12.21 12.02
N PHE A 56 14.66 -11.97 12.12
CA PHE A 56 15.60 -12.28 11.03
C PHE A 56 15.56 -13.76 10.65
N CYS A 57 15.65 -14.67 11.63
CA CYS A 57 15.60 -16.12 11.38
C CYS A 57 14.27 -16.57 10.76
N ALA A 58 13.14 -15.99 11.20
CA ALA A 58 11.82 -16.30 10.65
C ALA A 58 11.70 -15.90 9.17
N VAL A 59 12.12 -14.68 8.80
CA VAL A 59 12.04 -14.19 7.42
C VAL A 59 13.09 -14.87 6.53
N TYR A 60 14.27 -15.15 7.06
CA TYR A 60 15.29 -15.93 6.33
C TYR A 60 14.78 -17.35 6.04
N THR A 61 14.07 -17.96 7.00
CA THR A 61 13.39 -19.25 6.78
C THR A 61 12.38 -19.13 5.65
N ALA A 62 11.59 -18.05 5.61
CA ALA A 62 10.64 -17.79 4.53
C ALA A 62 11.34 -17.77 3.17
N HIS A 63 12.34 -16.90 2.96
CA HIS A 63 13.02 -16.78 1.66
C HIS A 63 13.68 -18.08 1.19
N VAL A 64 14.36 -18.80 2.09
CA VAL A 64 14.99 -20.07 1.71
C VAL A 64 13.93 -21.13 1.38
N LYS A 65 12.82 -21.13 2.12
CA LYS A 65 11.74 -22.10 1.91
C LYS A 65 10.99 -21.83 0.62
N ASP A 66 10.77 -20.55 0.32
CA ASP A 66 10.16 -20.03 -0.89
C ASP A 66 10.89 -20.53 -2.13
N GLY A 67 12.15 -20.11 -2.32
CA GLY A 67 12.97 -20.58 -3.44
C GLY A 67 13.21 -22.09 -3.46
N TYR A 68 13.19 -22.78 -2.31
CA TYR A 68 13.22 -24.25 -2.30
C TYR A 68 11.95 -24.86 -2.89
N VAL A 69 10.78 -24.36 -2.50
CA VAL A 69 9.49 -24.90 -2.97
C VAL A 69 9.28 -24.51 -4.44
N ASP A 70 9.57 -23.28 -4.81
CA ASP A 70 9.27 -22.78 -6.15
C ASP A 70 10.25 -23.36 -7.18
N PHE A 71 11.56 -23.43 -6.88
CA PHE A 71 12.53 -24.08 -7.77
C PHE A 71 12.48 -25.62 -7.72
N TYR A 72 12.57 -26.26 -6.54
CA TYR A 72 12.71 -27.72 -6.44
C TYR A 72 11.38 -28.48 -6.33
N GLY A 73 10.31 -27.81 -5.88
CA GLY A 73 9.01 -28.43 -5.63
C GLY A 73 8.03 -28.23 -6.79
N ARG A 74 7.94 -27.01 -7.31
CA ARG A 74 6.94 -26.60 -8.31
C ARG A 74 7.51 -26.37 -9.71
N GLY A 75 8.81 -26.06 -9.81
CA GLY A 75 9.45 -25.72 -11.08
C GLY A 75 8.99 -24.37 -11.64
N GLU A 76 8.65 -23.44 -10.75
CA GLU A 76 8.23 -22.06 -11.07
C GLU A 76 9.44 -21.19 -11.43
N ASP A 77 10.57 -21.41 -10.76
CA ASP A 77 11.83 -20.70 -11.00
C ASP A 77 12.75 -21.43 -11.98
N ASP A 78 13.41 -20.68 -12.87
CA ASP A 78 14.42 -21.20 -13.79
C ASP A 78 15.80 -21.43 -13.12
N ASP A 79 16.09 -20.70 -12.05
CA ASP A 79 17.38 -20.73 -11.37
C ASP A 79 17.27 -20.64 -9.85
N HIS A 80 18.24 -21.21 -9.13
CA HIS A 80 18.33 -21.11 -7.68
C HIS A 80 19.78 -21.28 -7.20
N PRO A 81 20.32 -20.34 -6.40
CA PRO A 81 21.75 -20.30 -6.06
C PRO A 81 22.20 -21.40 -5.11
N LEU A 82 21.29 -21.93 -4.29
CA LEU A 82 21.55 -23.06 -3.38
C LEU A 82 21.12 -24.37 -4.02
N THR A 83 21.86 -25.44 -3.74
CA THR A 83 21.42 -26.81 -3.97
C THR A 83 20.24 -27.16 -3.06
N GLY A 84 19.42 -28.17 -3.40
CA GLY A 84 18.32 -28.61 -2.54
C GLY A 84 18.77 -29.09 -1.15
N ARG A 85 20.00 -29.62 -1.04
CA ARG A 85 20.63 -29.90 0.26
C ARG A 85 21.04 -28.61 0.97
N GLY A 86 21.59 -27.65 0.23
CA GLY A 86 21.91 -26.31 0.74
C GLY A 86 20.70 -25.63 1.37
N CYS A 87 19.53 -25.64 0.70
CA CYS A 87 18.29 -25.12 1.27
C CYS A 87 17.91 -25.85 2.56
N ARG A 88 17.95 -27.18 2.59
CA ARG A 88 17.62 -27.95 3.82
C ARG A 88 18.55 -27.60 4.98
N LEU A 89 19.86 -27.46 4.73
CA LEU A 89 20.82 -27.05 5.77
C LEU A 89 20.57 -25.62 6.26
N ALA A 90 20.29 -24.69 5.34
CA ALA A 90 19.94 -23.32 5.67
C ALA A 90 18.66 -23.23 6.49
N LEU A 91 17.61 -24.01 6.15
CA LEU A 91 16.37 -24.11 6.91
C LEU A 91 16.59 -24.66 8.33
N VAL A 92 17.40 -25.72 8.47
CA VAL A 92 17.76 -26.26 9.79
C VAL A 92 18.51 -25.21 10.62
N GLY A 93 19.49 -24.52 10.02
CA GLY A 93 20.26 -23.48 10.71
C GLY A 93 19.39 -22.30 11.16
N ALA A 94 18.54 -21.79 10.27
CA ALA A 94 17.63 -20.69 10.58
C ALA A 94 16.58 -21.08 11.64
N THR A 95 16.04 -22.30 11.57
CA THR A 95 15.12 -22.84 12.58
C THR A 95 15.79 -23.01 13.93
N ALA A 96 17.03 -23.52 13.97
CA ALA A 96 17.79 -23.63 15.21
C ALA A 96 18.10 -22.26 15.82
N GLY A 97 18.46 -21.27 14.99
CA GLY A 97 18.65 -19.88 15.42
C GLY A 97 17.37 -19.28 15.99
N PHE A 98 16.24 -19.47 15.32
CA PHE A 98 14.92 -19.03 15.80
C PHE A 98 14.57 -19.69 17.15
N ALA A 99 14.71 -21.01 17.24
CA ALA A 99 14.43 -21.75 18.47
C ALA A 99 15.31 -21.30 19.64
N ALA A 100 16.60 -21.05 19.39
CA ALA A 100 17.50 -20.50 20.41
C ALA A 100 17.05 -19.11 20.88
N CYS A 101 16.62 -18.22 19.96
CA CYS A 101 16.09 -16.91 20.32
C CYS A 101 14.80 -17.02 21.13
N VAL A 102 13.85 -17.87 20.72
CA VAL A 102 12.59 -18.08 21.46
C VAL A 102 12.84 -18.68 22.84
N LEU A 103 13.74 -19.64 22.99
CA LEU A 103 14.14 -20.18 24.29
C LEU A 103 14.77 -19.09 25.17
N ALA A 104 15.64 -18.26 24.59
CA ALA A 104 16.22 -17.13 25.31
C ALA A 104 15.15 -16.12 25.74
N LEU A 105 14.18 -15.78 24.89
CA LEU A 105 13.04 -14.92 25.27
C LEU A 105 12.19 -15.56 26.38
N GLY A 106 11.97 -16.88 26.33
CA GLY A 106 11.24 -17.60 27.38
C GLY A 106 11.92 -17.57 28.75
N VAL A 107 13.25 -17.55 28.77
CA VAL A 107 14.06 -17.48 30.00
C VAL A 107 14.25 -16.03 30.48
N LEU A 108 14.49 -15.10 29.55
CA LEU A 108 14.82 -13.70 29.86
C LEU A 108 13.58 -12.82 30.08
N VAL A 109 12.44 -13.20 29.49
CA VAL A 109 11.18 -12.46 29.56
C VAL A 109 10.12 -13.36 30.21
N ASP A 110 9.39 -14.17 29.43
CA ASP A 110 8.40 -15.13 29.91
C ASP A 110 7.81 -16.01 28.76
N THR A 111 6.83 -16.84 29.09
CA THR A 111 6.12 -17.70 28.12
C THR A 111 5.24 -16.91 27.14
N THR A 112 4.74 -15.74 27.50
CA THR A 112 3.92 -14.92 26.59
C THR A 112 4.77 -14.35 25.46
N ALA A 113 6.01 -13.94 25.74
CA ALA A 113 6.97 -13.55 24.70
C ALA A 113 7.17 -14.68 23.68
N VAL A 114 7.28 -15.93 24.15
CA VAL A 114 7.34 -17.12 23.29
C VAL A 114 6.08 -17.24 22.43
N LEU A 115 4.89 -17.13 23.02
CA LEU A 115 3.62 -17.29 22.31
C LEU A 115 3.37 -16.21 21.25
N ILE A 116 3.85 -14.98 21.46
CA ILE A 116 3.73 -13.88 20.49
C ILE A 116 4.74 -14.06 19.35
N THR A 117 5.98 -14.45 19.66
CA THR A 117 7.06 -14.57 18.66
C THR A 117 6.93 -15.84 17.82
N LEU A 118 6.56 -16.98 18.41
CA LEU A 118 6.54 -18.30 17.77
C LEU A 118 5.73 -18.37 16.45
N PRO A 119 4.55 -17.75 16.31
CA PRO A 119 3.79 -17.75 15.05
C PRO A 119 4.56 -17.20 13.85
N THR A 120 5.53 -16.30 14.04
CA THR A 120 6.32 -15.72 12.94
C THR A 120 7.15 -16.77 12.19
N TRP A 121 7.67 -17.79 12.89
CA TRP A 121 8.37 -18.89 12.23
C TRP A 121 7.40 -19.77 11.45
N PHE A 122 6.20 -20.04 11.97
CA PHE A 122 5.19 -20.80 11.23
C PHE A 122 4.76 -20.06 9.97
N ILE A 123 4.56 -18.75 10.04
CA ILE A 123 4.27 -17.92 8.86
C ILE A 123 5.40 -18.05 7.82
N GLY A 124 6.66 -17.93 8.24
CA GLY A 124 7.79 -18.06 7.32
C GLY A 124 7.93 -19.47 6.74
N PHE A 125 7.88 -20.50 7.57
CA PHE A 125 8.07 -21.89 7.13
C PHE A 125 6.92 -22.42 6.27
N LEU A 126 5.69 -21.96 6.52
CA LEU A 126 4.50 -22.35 5.76
C LEU A 126 4.19 -21.38 4.61
N HIS A 127 5.05 -20.37 4.37
CA HIS A 127 4.83 -19.33 3.36
C HIS A 127 4.53 -19.94 1.98
N ALA A 128 5.55 -20.44 1.27
CA ALA A 128 5.32 -21.07 -0.03
C ALA A 128 4.43 -22.32 0.03
N PRO A 129 4.65 -23.31 0.92
CA PRO A 129 3.94 -24.58 0.79
C PRO A 129 2.44 -24.54 1.14
N GLN A 130 1.95 -23.55 1.90
CA GLN A 130 0.54 -23.48 2.28
C GLN A 130 -0.07 -22.07 2.22
N LEU A 131 0.66 -21.04 2.65
CA LEU A 131 0.09 -19.71 2.73
C LEU A 131 0.04 -19.05 1.35
N ASP A 132 0.95 -19.39 0.45
CA ASP A 132 1.01 -18.80 -0.88
C ASP A 132 0.10 -19.49 -1.92
N THR A 133 -1.02 -20.05 -1.45
CA THR A 133 -1.94 -20.84 -2.30
C THR A 133 -3.38 -20.33 -2.30
N ASN A 134 -3.67 -19.25 -1.59
CA ASN A 134 -4.99 -18.61 -1.60
C ASN A 134 -4.86 -17.09 -1.38
N PRO A 135 -5.82 -16.29 -1.86
CA PRO A 135 -5.65 -14.84 -1.94
C PRO A 135 -5.49 -14.19 -0.57
N VAL A 136 -6.10 -14.76 0.47
CA VAL A 136 -6.05 -14.18 1.81
C VAL A 136 -4.67 -14.40 2.42
N THR A 137 -4.17 -15.63 2.41
CA THR A 137 -2.90 -15.95 3.09
C THR A 137 -1.67 -15.53 2.29
N THR A 138 -1.73 -15.51 0.95
CA THR A 138 -0.68 -14.92 0.09
C THR A 138 -0.49 -13.45 0.45
N THR A 139 -1.59 -12.70 0.58
CA THR A 139 -1.53 -11.27 0.88
C THR A 139 -1.19 -10.99 2.34
N LEU A 140 -1.76 -11.73 3.31
CA LEU A 140 -1.65 -11.38 4.73
C LEU A 140 -0.44 -11.96 5.45
N GLY A 141 0.28 -12.93 4.88
CA GLY A 141 1.42 -13.58 5.54
C GLY A 141 2.48 -12.57 6.03
N TYR A 142 3.03 -11.78 5.10
CA TYR A 142 4.06 -10.80 5.42
C TYR A 142 3.56 -9.65 6.31
N PRO A 143 2.41 -9.00 6.03
CA PRO A 143 1.81 -7.99 6.92
C PRO A 143 1.54 -8.49 8.35
N THR A 144 1.12 -9.74 8.52
CA THR A 144 0.92 -10.35 9.85
C THR A 144 2.25 -10.54 10.57
N GLY A 145 3.30 -10.94 9.86
CA GLY A 145 4.66 -11.00 10.42
C GLY A 145 5.13 -9.64 10.93
N ILE A 146 4.86 -8.54 10.20
CA ILE A 146 5.18 -7.17 10.65
C ILE A 146 4.39 -6.80 11.90
N ALA A 147 3.08 -7.07 11.93
CA ALA A 147 2.23 -6.78 13.08
C ALA A 147 2.72 -7.52 14.35
N LEU A 148 3.04 -8.81 14.21
CA LEU A 148 3.62 -9.61 15.29
C LEU A 148 5.01 -9.11 15.71
N ALA A 149 5.83 -8.62 14.78
CA ALA A 149 7.11 -8.03 15.10
C ALA A 149 6.95 -6.77 15.98
N ILE A 150 5.99 -5.90 15.69
CA ILE A 150 5.68 -4.71 16.50
C ILE A 150 5.19 -5.12 17.90
N VAL A 151 4.20 -6.01 17.97
CA VAL A 151 3.63 -6.45 19.25
C VAL A 151 4.66 -7.20 20.10
N GLY A 152 5.42 -8.11 19.49
CA GLY A 152 6.48 -8.86 20.16
C GLY A 152 7.61 -7.97 20.62
N GLY A 153 8.05 -7.03 19.76
CA GLY A 153 9.07 -6.04 20.08
C GLY A 153 8.68 -5.15 21.26
N HIS A 154 7.41 -4.76 21.35
CA HIS A 154 6.87 -4.06 22.51
C HIS A 154 6.85 -4.96 23.76
N TYR A 155 6.30 -6.17 23.63
CA TYR A 155 6.11 -7.07 24.76
C TYR A 155 7.43 -7.48 25.43
N VAL A 156 8.48 -7.77 24.65
CA VAL A 156 9.78 -8.18 25.23
C VAL A 156 10.47 -7.07 26.02
N GLN A 157 10.04 -5.81 25.85
CA GLN A 157 10.51 -4.68 26.65
C GLN A 157 9.60 -4.45 27.86
N ALA A 158 8.30 -4.29 27.62
CA ALA A 158 7.35 -3.84 28.65
C ALA A 158 6.69 -4.97 29.45
N THR A 159 6.81 -6.24 29.05
CA THR A 159 6.09 -7.40 29.60
C THR A 159 4.56 -7.23 29.64
N ALA A 160 4.04 -6.37 28.78
CA ALA A 160 2.63 -6.08 28.59
C ALA A 160 2.38 -5.69 27.14
N VAL A 161 1.15 -5.84 26.67
CA VAL A 161 0.72 -5.36 25.35
C VAL A 161 -0.10 -4.09 25.54
N SER A 162 0.41 -2.95 25.05
CA SER A 162 -0.33 -1.69 25.11
C SER A 162 -1.34 -1.58 23.97
N PRO A 163 -2.46 -0.86 24.17
CA PRO A 163 -3.37 -0.52 23.07
C PRO A 163 -2.66 0.22 21.92
N THR A 164 -1.65 1.05 22.22
CA THR A 164 -0.86 1.79 21.23
C THR A 164 -0.08 0.85 20.32
N ALA A 165 0.61 -0.17 20.87
CA ALA A 165 1.33 -1.15 20.08
C ALA A 165 0.41 -1.96 19.16
N VAL A 166 -0.75 -2.38 19.69
CA VAL A 166 -1.79 -3.08 18.89
C VAL A 166 -2.32 -2.17 17.79
N GLY A 167 -2.61 -0.91 18.11
CA GLY A 167 -3.08 0.08 17.13
C GLY A 167 -2.11 0.23 15.96
N PHE A 168 -0.82 0.43 16.24
CA PHE A 168 0.19 0.52 15.17
C PHE A 168 0.33 -0.80 14.41
N ALA A 169 0.30 -1.94 15.09
CA ALA A 169 0.35 -3.25 14.44
C ALA A 169 -0.81 -3.45 13.45
N LEU A 170 -2.03 -3.04 13.81
CA LEU A 170 -3.19 -3.08 12.94
C LEU A 170 -3.09 -2.11 11.76
N VAL A 171 -2.57 -0.89 11.99
CA VAL A 171 -2.30 0.07 10.91
C VAL A 171 -1.34 -0.55 9.89
N PHE A 172 -0.20 -1.10 10.32
CA PHE A 172 0.75 -1.72 9.42
C PHE A 172 0.18 -2.97 8.74
N LEU A 173 -0.58 -3.81 9.46
CA LEU A 173 -1.24 -4.99 8.89
C LEU A 173 -2.13 -4.61 7.70
N VAL A 174 -3.04 -3.65 7.90
CA VAL A 174 -3.99 -3.22 6.86
C VAL A 174 -3.26 -2.51 5.72
N THR A 175 -2.40 -1.55 6.05
CA THR A 175 -1.69 -0.76 5.02
C THR A 175 -0.81 -1.66 4.15
N LEU A 176 -0.04 -2.57 4.75
CA LEU A 176 0.85 -3.46 4.01
C LEU A 176 0.09 -4.56 3.26
N ALA A 177 -1.10 -4.97 3.69
CA ALA A 177 -1.96 -5.83 2.88
C ALA A 177 -2.32 -5.13 1.56
N GLY A 178 -2.66 -3.83 1.60
CA GLY A 178 -2.87 -3.04 0.39
C GLY A 178 -1.62 -2.95 -0.50
N VAL A 179 -0.45 -2.68 0.09
CA VAL A 179 0.83 -2.66 -0.65
C VAL A 179 1.12 -4.01 -1.30
N LYS A 180 0.88 -5.12 -0.59
CA LYS A 180 1.13 -6.47 -1.09
C LYS A 180 0.24 -6.82 -2.30
N ILE A 181 -1.01 -6.35 -2.32
CA ILE A 181 -1.89 -6.57 -3.49
C ILE A 181 -1.35 -5.84 -4.74
N ILE A 182 -0.75 -4.65 -4.60
CA ILE A 182 -0.11 -3.94 -5.73
C ILE A 182 1.18 -4.64 -6.16
N ASP A 183 1.94 -5.16 -5.20
CA ASP A 183 3.13 -5.98 -5.46
C ASP A 183 2.78 -7.22 -6.30
N ASP A 184 1.73 -7.96 -5.90
CA ASP A 184 1.19 -9.12 -6.65
C ASP A 184 0.67 -8.75 -8.06
N GLU A 185 0.30 -7.48 -8.31
CA GLU A 185 -0.16 -7.04 -9.63
C GLU A 185 0.96 -7.11 -10.69
N GLN A 186 2.23 -7.03 -10.28
CA GLN A 186 3.37 -7.13 -11.20
C GLN A 186 3.44 -8.49 -11.90
N ASP A 187 3.12 -9.55 -11.16
CA ASP A 187 3.24 -10.93 -11.63
C ASP A 187 1.91 -11.47 -12.15
N TYR A 188 0.90 -10.62 -12.34
CA TYR A 188 -0.47 -11.02 -12.69
C TYR A 188 -0.56 -12.01 -13.86
N ASP A 189 0.14 -11.76 -14.98
CA ASP A 189 0.05 -12.62 -16.17
C ASP A 189 0.74 -13.98 -15.93
N TYR A 190 1.86 -13.97 -15.19
CA TYR A 190 2.60 -15.16 -14.80
C TYR A 190 1.78 -16.00 -13.80
N ASP A 191 1.32 -15.38 -12.71
CA ASP A 191 0.49 -16.00 -11.67
C ASP A 191 -0.76 -16.64 -12.26
N ARG A 192 -1.42 -15.94 -13.20
CA ARG A 192 -2.57 -16.46 -13.92
C ARG A 192 -2.22 -17.70 -14.75
N SER A 193 -1.06 -17.71 -15.40
CA SER A 193 -0.62 -18.83 -16.25
C SER A 193 -0.40 -20.13 -15.45
N ILE A 194 0.01 -20.01 -14.18
CA ILE A 194 0.21 -21.14 -13.27
C ILE A 194 -0.98 -21.35 -12.30
N SER A 195 -2.09 -20.64 -12.49
CA SER A 195 -3.28 -20.69 -11.63
C SER A 195 -3.02 -20.35 -10.16
N LYS A 196 -2.05 -19.46 -9.89
CA LYS A 196 -1.78 -18.94 -8.54
C LYS A 196 -2.88 -17.96 -8.14
N ALA A 197 -3.54 -18.23 -7.03
CA ALA A 197 -4.76 -17.54 -6.61
C ALA A 197 -4.47 -16.26 -5.81
N THR A 198 -3.74 -15.30 -6.39
CA THR A 198 -3.53 -13.99 -5.75
C THR A 198 -4.79 -13.13 -5.81
N VAL A 199 -4.88 -12.08 -4.99
CA VAL A 199 -6.02 -11.14 -5.02
C VAL A 199 -6.17 -10.50 -6.40
N ALA A 200 -5.04 -10.18 -7.04
CA ALA A 200 -5.01 -9.62 -8.39
C ALA A 200 -5.64 -10.58 -9.41
N VAL A 201 -5.28 -11.88 -9.36
CA VAL A 201 -5.84 -12.91 -10.25
C VAL A 201 -7.34 -13.14 -9.99
N VAL A 202 -7.76 -13.22 -8.72
CA VAL A 202 -9.14 -13.55 -8.34
C VAL A 202 -10.12 -12.40 -8.63
N LEU A 203 -9.74 -11.15 -8.34
CA LEU A 203 -10.61 -9.99 -8.53
C LEU A 203 -10.43 -9.30 -9.89
N GLY A 204 -9.32 -9.56 -10.58
CA GLY A 204 -8.84 -8.79 -11.72
C GLY A 204 -8.16 -7.48 -11.30
N ARG A 205 -7.24 -6.99 -12.16
CA ARG A 205 -6.38 -5.83 -11.87
C ARG A 205 -7.11 -4.61 -11.32
N SER A 206 -8.19 -4.18 -11.99
CA SER A 206 -8.93 -2.97 -11.60
C SER A 206 -9.51 -3.07 -10.18
N ARG A 207 -10.24 -4.15 -9.86
CA ARG A 207 -10.87 -4.32 -8.54
C ARG A 207 -9.83 -4.58 -7.45
N ALA A 208 -8.79 -5.35 -7.74
CA ALA A 208 -7.68 -5.57 -6.83
C ALA A 208 -6.98 -4.26 -6.45
N ARG A 209 -6.75 -3.39 -7.44
CA ARG A 209 -6.17 -2.06 -7.23
C ARG A 209 -7.07 -1.15 -6.41
N THR A 210 -8.38 -1.14 -6.66
CA THR A 210 -9.34 -0.41 -5.81
C THR A 210 -9.30 -0.91 -4.37
N LEU A 211 -9.32 -2.23 -4.15
CA LEU A 211 -9.20 -2.81 -2.81
C LEU A 211 -7.87 -2.42 -2.15
N ALA A 212 -6.76 -2.53 -2.87
CA ALA A 212 -5.44 -2.21 -2.37
C ALA A 212 -5.32 -0.77 -1.85
N PHE A 213 -5.74 0.21 -2.67
CA PHE A 213 -5.71 1.61 -2.26
C PHE A 213 -6.74 1.92 -1.18
N THR A 214 -7.88 1.21 -1.15
CA THR A 214 -8.85 1.32 -0.04
C THR A 214 -8.24 0.88 1.27
N LEU A 215 -7.51 -0.24 1.30
CA LEU A 215 -6.80 -0.72 2.49
C LEU A 215 -5.70 0.26 2.92
N VAL A 216 -4.92 0.79 1.98
CA VAL A 216 -3.93 1.83 2.27
C VAL A 216 -4.60 3.03 2.94
N VAL A 217 -5.65 3.58 2.34
CA VAL A 217 -6.40 4.72 2.90
C VAL A 217 -6.97 4.38 4.28
N PHE A 218 -7.53 3.18 4.47
CA PHE A 218 -8.09 2.76 5.75
C PHE A 218 -7.04 2.72 6.86
N GLY A 219 -5.84 2.19 6.58
CA GLY A 219 -4.73 2.22 7.54
C GLY A 219 -4.26 3.64 7.84
N LEU A 220 -4.23 4.53 6.84
CA LEU A 220 -3.89 5.95 7.06
C LEU A 220 -4.92 6.69 7.91
N VAL A 221 -6.21 6.44 7.67
CA VAL A 221 -7.30 6.93 8.53
C VAL A 221 -7.16 6.37 9.94
N GLY A 222 -6.73 5.10 10.09
CA GLY A 222 -6.41 4.50 11.37
C GLY A 222 -5.35 5.29 12.17
N VAL A 223 -4.34 5.85 11.51
CA VAL A 223 -3.36 6.76 12.16
C VAL A 223 -4.02 8.04 12.66
N LEU A 224 -4.86 8.66 11.85
CA LEU A 224 -5.57 9.88 12.23
C LEU A 224 -6.51 9.61 13.41
N TRP A 225 -7.28 8.52 13.35
CA TRP A 225 -8.20 8.13 14.41
C TRP A 225 -7.46 7.80 15.71
N GLY A 226 -6.35 7.05 15.63
CA GLY A 226 -5.50 6.78 16.78
C GLY A 226 -4.94 8.06 17.39
N THR A 227 -4.60 9.06 16.58
CA THR A 227 -4.13 10.36 17.09
C THR A 227 -5.25 11.15 17.76
N LEU A 228 -6.41 11.27 17.13
CA LEU A 228 -7.56 12.02 17.66
C LEU A 228 -8.14 11.42 18.94
N SER A 229 -8.06 10.10 19.09
CA SER A 229 -8.46 9.39 20.32
C SER A 229 -7.43 9.47 21.45
N GLY A 230 -6.26 10.10 21.21
CA GLY A 230 -5.16 10.18 22.17
C GLY A 230 -4.36 8.88 22.30
N LEU A 231 -4.60 7.90 21.43
CA LEU A 231 -3.89 6.61 21.43
C LEU A 231 -2.49 6.71 20.81
N PHE A 232 -2.33 7.55 19.80
CA PHE A 232 -1.07 7.81 19.10
C PHE A 232 -0.57 9.25 19.37
N PRO A 233 0.75 9.48 19.34
CA PRO A 233 1.31 10.82 19.51
C PRO A 233 0.75 11.85 18.50
N PRO A 234 0.64 13.14 18.87
CA PRO A 234 0.14 14.19 17.97
C PRO A 234 0.90 14.33 16.64
N SER A 235 2.14 13.85 16.58
CA SER A 235 2.97 13.87 15.37
C SER A 235 2.73 12.71 14.41
N SER A 236 2.01 11.66 14.80
CA SER A 236 1.75 10.48 13.96
C SER A 236 1.07 10.78 12.62
N PRO A 237 0.14 11.77 12.49
CA PRO A 237 -0.45 12.15 11.21
C PRO A 237 0.57 12.54 10.13
N LEU A 238 1.77 13.02 10.51
CA LEU A 238 2.83 13.34 9.55
C LEU A 238 3.27 12.09 8.76
N GLY A 239 3.29 10.92 9.39
CA GLY A 239 3.57 9.66 8.70
C GLY A 239 2.48 9.33 7.68
N ALA A 240 1.22 9.49 8.08
CA ALA A 240 0.09 9.23 7.19
C ALA A 240 0.05 10.18 6.00
N LEU A 241 0.36 11.46 6.21
CA LEU A 241 0.49 12.45 5.14
C LEU A 241 1.64 12.09 4.18
N ALA A 242 2.83 11.77 4.71
CA ALA A 242 3.99 11.40 3.90
C ALA A 242 3.69 10.17 3.03
N PHE A 243 3.11 9.11 3.60
CA PHE A 243 2.77 7.91 2.85
C PHE A 243 1.58 8.12 1.91
N GLY A 244 0.57 8.90 2.32
CA GLY A 244 -0.58 9.26 1.49
C GLY A 244 -0.17 10.00 0.21
N MET A 245 0.81 10.90 0.29
CA MET A 245 1.36 11.57 -0.89
C MET A 245 2.08 10.59 -1.82
N VAL A 246 2.84 9.63 -1.28
CA VAL A 246 3.46 8.57 -2.10
C VAL A 246 2.39 7.69 -2.74
N ALA A 247 1.37 7.29 -1.99
CA ALA A 247 0.26 6.48 -2.48
C ALA A 247 -0.54 7.20 -3.58
N LEU A 248 -0.74 8.52 -3.47
CA LEU A 248 -1.38 9.33 -4.50
C LEU A 248 -0.58 9.38 -5.80
N VAL A 249 0.74 9.41 -5.73
CA VAL A 249 1.60 9.35 -6.92
C VAL A 249 1.62 7.92 -7.48
N ALA A 250 1.74 6.92 -6.60
CA ALA A 250 1.76 5.51 -6.97
C ALA A 250 0.45 5.06 -7.65
N SER A 251 -0.69 5.63 -7.25
CA SER A 251 -2.00 5.30 -7.84
C SER A 251 -2.11 5.66 -9.32
N ARG A 252 -1.22 6.53 -9.83
CA ARG A 252 -1.11 6.88 -11.26
C ARG A 252 -0.09 6.06 -12.03
N GLY A 253 0.76 5.28 -11.35
CA GLY A 253 1.82 4.49 -11.98
C GLY A 253 1.35 3.11 -12.45
N GLY A 254 2.02 2.51 -13.43
CA GLY A 254 1.86 1.08 -13.73
C GLY A 254 2.28 0.18 -12.55
N PRO A 255 1.97 -1.13 -12.56
CA PRO A 255 2.20 -2.04 -11.42
C PRO A 255 3.62 -2.00 -10.86
N THR A 256 4.62 -1.98 -11.74
CA THR A 256 6.04 -1.95 -11.38
C THR A 256 6.43 -0.66 -10.66
N VAL A 257 6.02 0.50 -11.18
CA VAL A 257 6.31 1.81 -10.57
C VAL A 257 5.52 1.98 -9.27
N GLY A 258 4.25 1.57 -9.27
CA GLY A 258 3.38 1.60 -8.09
C GLY A 258 3.99 0.83 -6.93
N THR A 259 4.42 -0.41 -7.18
CA THR A 259 5.10 -1.23 -6.16
C THR A 259 6.39 -0.60 -5.68
N MET A 260 7.25 -0.16 -6.60
CA MET A 260 8.51 0.49 -6.24
C MET A 260 8.29 1.70 -5.32
N LEU A 261 7.28 2.52 -5.61
CA LEU A 261 6.94 3.68 -4.80
C LEU A 261 6.33 3.29 -3.45
N LEU A 262 5.36 2.37 -3.43
CA LEU A 262 4.68 1.98 -2.20
C LEU A 262 5.60 1.26 -1.21
N ILE A 263 6.48 0.37 -1.67
CA ILE A 263 7.47 -0.28 -0.80
C ILE A 263 8.38 0.77 -0.16
N ARG A 264 8.96 1.68 -0.96
CA ARG A 264 9.81 2.77 -0.45
C ARG A 264 9.03 3.73 0.46
N GLY A 265 7.79 4.01 0.10
CA GLY A 265 6.87 4.82 0.88
C GLY A 265 6.60 4.19 2.26
N ALA A 266 6.47 2.87 2.35
CA ALA A 266 6.28 2.18 3.62
C ALA A 266 7.49 2.32 4.56
N TYR A 267 8.72 2.39 4.02
CA TYR A 267 9.91 2.73 4.81
C TYR A 267 9.86 4.17 5.33
N VAL A 268 9.47 5.12 4.47
CA VAL A 268 9.29 6.53 4.89
C VAL A 268 8.21 6.63 5.96
N PHE A 269 7.11 5.91 5.78
CA PHE A 269 6.01 5.85 6.74
C PHE A 269 6.49 5.37 8.11
N LEU A 270 7.18 4.22 8.16
CA LEU A 270 7.75 3.70 9.39
C LEU A 270 8.78 4.65 10.01
N ALA A 271 9.66 5.24 9.21
CA ALA A 271 10.68 6.17 9.70
C ALA A 271 10.05 7.43 10.32
N VAL A 272 9.01 8.00 9.71
CA VAL A 272 8.31 9.16 10.27
C VAL A 272 7.53 8.78 11.53
N LEU A 273 6.92 7.59 11.58
CA LEU A 273 6.27 7.10 12.80
C LEU A 273 7.27 6.84 13.93
N VAL A 274 8.45 6.28 13.63
CA VAL A 274 9.57 6.18 14.58
C VAL A 274 9.91 7.55 15.14
N MET A 275 10.05 8.56 14.28
CA MET A 275 10.33 9.93 14.74
C MET A 275 9.19 10.50 15.60
N ALA A 276 7.94 10.25 15.19
CA ALA A 276 6.75 10.74 15.89
C ALA A 276 6.61 10.13 17.29
N VAL A 277 6.93 8.85 17.46
CA VAL A 277 6.86 8.16 18.76
C VAL A 277 8.10 8.41 19.60
N TRP A 278 9.29 8.42 19.02
CA TRP A 278 10.53 8.57 19.79
C TRP A 278 10.72 9.99 20.33
N PHE A 279 10.48 11.00 19.49
CA PHE A 279 10.78 12.40 19.82
C PHE A 279 9.57 13.23 20.18
N GLU A 280 8.37 12.79 19.80
CA GLU A 280 7.11 13.51 19.97
C GLU A 280 7.23 15.02 19.69
N PRO A 281 7.68 15.44 18.50
CA PRO A 281 8.05 16.84 18.23
C PRO A 281 6.89 17.83 18.35
N LEU A 282 5.65 17.35 18.28
CA LEU A 282 4.44 18.16 18.49
C LEU A 282 3.79 17.92 19.86
N ALA A 283 4.46 17.25 20.79
CA ALA A 283 4.01 17.16 22.17
C ALA A 283 3.87 18.57 22.75
N GLY A 284 2.70 18.84 23.34
CA GLY A 284 2.40 20.16 23.92
C GLY A 284 2.06 21.25 22.90
N VAL A 285 2.06 20.97 21.60
CA VAL A 285 1.49 21.90 20.60
C VAL A 285 -0.02 21.80 20.69
N ALA A 286 -0.66 22.87 21.17
CA ALA A 286 -2.11 22.96 21.18
C ALA A 286 -2.65 22.96 19.74
N LEU A 287 -3.82 22.35 19.55
CA LEU A 287 -4.55 22.49 18.29
C LEU A 287 -4.86 23.97 18.05
N PRO A 288 -4.93 24.43 16.79
CA PRO A 288 -5.35 25.78 16.48
C PRO A 288 -6.69 26.09 17.13
N ASP A 289 -6.71 27.09 18.00
CA ASP A 289 -7.94 27.53 18.65
C ASP A 289 -8.74 28.40 17.70
N ILE A 290 -9.77 27.81 17.08
CA ILE A 290 -10.70 28.52 16.19
C ILE A 290 -11.77 29.30 16.98
N THR A 291 -11.84 29.15 18.30
CA THR A 291 -12.79 29.88 19.15
C THR A 291 -12.41 31.35 19.32
N VAL A 292 -11.26 31.77 18.78
CA VAL A 292 -10.82 33.18 18.71
C VAL A 292 -11.83 34.11 18.01
N PHE A 293 -12.74 33.57 17.19
CA PHE A 293 -13.81 34.33 16.55
C PHE A 293 -15.07 34.48 17.43
N GLY A 294 -15.10 33.89 18.63
CA GLY A 294 -16.19 33.97 19.59
C GLY A 294 -17.53 33.52 19.01
N SER A 295 -18.56 34.36 19.13
CA SER A 295 -19.90 34.10 18.56
C SER A 295 -19.91 33.98 17.03
N TYR A 296 -18.82 34.36 16.35
CA TYR A 296 -18.71 34.20 14.89
C TYR A 296 -18.00 32.92 14.47
N THR A 297 -17.51 32.10 15.41
CA THR A 297 -16.74 30.89 15.06
C THR A 297 -17.54 29.95 14.17
N TYR A 298 -18.82 29.69 14.48
CA TYR A 298 -19.60 28.77 13.65
C TYR A 298 -19.87 29.34 12.24
N LEU A 299 -20.24 30.61 12.15
CA LEU A 299 -20.41 31.27 10.85
C LEU A 299 -19.10 31.29 10.04
N ALA A 300 -17.96 31.52 10.69
CA ALA A 300 -16.65 31.53 10.04
C ALA A 300 -16.29 30.15 9.46
N THR A 301 -16.60 29.06 10.19
CA THR A 301 -16.40 27.70 9.66
C THR A 301 -17.31 27.42 8.47
N GLU A 302 -18.58 27.85 8.53
CA GLU A 302 -19.52 27.71 7.42
C GLU A 302 -19.06 28.45 6.15
N VAL A 303 -18.54 29.67 6.31
CA VAL A 303 -17.99 30.45 5.18
C VAL A 303 -16.75 29.75 4.60
N ALA A 304 -15.86 29.23 5.44
CA ALA A 304 -14.65 28.54 4.98
C ALA A 304 -14.99 27.26 4.20
N PHE A 305 -15.82 26.38 4.75
CA PHE A 305 -16.22 25.14 4.08
C PHE A 305 -17.16 25.40 2.90
N GLY A 306 -18.04 26.39 2.98
CA GLY A 306 -18.90 26.82 1.89
C GLY A 306 -18.10 27.35 0.70
N SER A 307 -17.02 28.10 0.96
CA SER A 307 -16.10 28.56 -0.09
C SER A 307 -15.39 27.39 -0.78
N LEU A 308 -14.96 26.38 -0.02
CA LEU A 308 -14.36 25.16 -0.57
C LEU A 308 -15.38 24.37 -1.41
N ALA A 309 -16.60 24.17 -0.89
CA ALA A 309 -17.68 23.50 -1.60
C ALA A 309 -18.00 24.20 -2.92
N LEU A 310 -18.12 25.53 -2.91
CA LEU A 310 -18.35 26.34 -4.10
C LEU A 310 -17.21 26.17 -5.10
N ALA A 311 -15.95 26.25 -4.65
CA ALA A 311 -14.79 26.08 -5.52
C ALA A 311 -14.77 24.70 -6.21
N LEU A 312 -15.08 23.63 -5.47
CA LEU A 312 -15.16 22.27 -6.01
C LEU A 312 -16.30 22.12 -7.03
N LEU A 313 -17.48 22.67 -6.73
CA LEU A 313 -18.63 22.62 -7.63
C LEU A 313 -18.44 23.46 -8.91
N VAL A 314 -17.74 24.60 -8.80
CA VAL A 314 -17.32 25.40 -9.97
C VAL A 314 -16.30 24.62 -10.79
N TYR A 315 -15.30 24.02 -10.15
CA TYR A 315 -14.29 23.20 -10.82
C TYR A 315 -14.91 22.03 -11.60
N ALA A 316 -15.93 21.39 -11.03
CA ALA A 316 -16.60 20.24 -11.63
C ALA A 316 -17.77 20.61 -12.58
N ASP A 317 -18.02 21.91 -12.83
CA ASP A 317 -19.18 22.41 -13.58
C ASP A 317 -20.51 21.77 -13.13
N ALA A 318 -20.71 21.73 -11.82
CA ALA A 318 -21.77 20.97 -11.16
C ALA A 318 -22.77 21.83 -10.36
N LEU A 319 -22.63 23.16 -10.38
CA LEU A 319 -23.45 24.07 -9.56
C LEU A 319 -24.95 23.85 -9.73
N GLY A 320 -25.44 23.72 -10.97
CA GLY A 320 -26.86 23.51 -11.22
C GLY A 320 -27.38 22.15 -10.73
N ARG A 321 -26.56 21.09 -10.80
CA ARG A 321 -26.91 19.76 -10.28
C ARG A 321 -26.94 19.76 -8.76
N ALA A 322 -25.94 20.38 -8.14
CA ALA A 322 -25.87 20.51 -6.70
C ALA A 322 -27.01 21.36 -6.14
N ALA A 323 -27.32 22.51 -6.74
CA ALA A 323 -28.42 23.37 -6.31
C ALA A 323 -29.77 22.64 -6.31
N ARG A 324 -30.07 21.84 -7.34
CA ARG A 324 -31.31 21.04 -7.38
C ARG A 324 -31.37 20.02 -6.25
N THR A 325 -30.26 19.34 -5.98
CA THR A 325 -30.19 18.33 -4.92
C THR A 325 -30.31 18.98 -3.54
N ILE A 326 -29.59 20.07 -3.30
CA ILE A 326 -29.68 20.86 -2.06
C ILE A 326 -31.12 21.33 -1.84
N LEU A 327 -31.75 21.95 -2.85
CA LEU A 327 -33.13 22.43 -2.74
C LEU A 327 -34.13 21.31 -2.43
N ALA A 328 -33.92 20.10 -2.96
CA ALA A 328 -34.78 18.95 -2.70
C ALA A 328 -34.63 18.43 -1.25
N VAL A 329 -33.41 18.45 -0.70
CA VAL A 329 -33.11 17.92 0.65
C VAL A 329 -33.33 18.97 1.74
N TYR A 330 -33.15 20.25 1.44
CA TYR A 330 -33.26 21.36 2.37
C TYR A 330 -34.53 21.37 3.24
N PRO A 331 -35.76 21.21 2.72
CA PRO A 331 -36.95 21.23 3.58
C PRO A 331 -36.98 20.07 4.57
N ILE A 332 -36.42 18.92 4.22
CA ILE A 332 -36.34 17.76 5.11
C ILE A 332 -35.32 18.03 6.22
N ALA A 333 -34.14 18.54 5.86
CA ALA A 333 -33.10 18.93 6.81
C ALA A 333 -33.60 20.03 7.76
N TYR A 334 -34.30 21.04 7.24
CA TYR A 334 -34.84 22.13 8.03
C TYR A 334 -35.83 21.66 9.09
N VAL A 335 -36.79 20.80 8.72
CA VAL A 335 -37.76 20.25 9.69
C VAL A 335 -37.06 19.40 10.74
N TRP A 336 -36.02 18.65 10.35
CA TRP A 336 -35.21 17.86 11.26
C TRP A 336 -34.47 18.76 12.28
N ASP A 337 -33.73 19.76 11.80
CA ASP A 337 -32.93 20.64 12.66
C ASP A 337 -33.82 21.50 13.56
N TRP A 338 -34.92 22.05 13.01
CA TRP A 338 -35.91 22.78 13.82
C TRP A 338 -36.46 21.90 14.95
N TYR A 339 -36.91 20.68 14.64
CA TYR A 339 -37.48 19.79 15.65
C TYR A 339 -36.44 19.38 16.70
N THR A 340 -35.22 19.06 16.27
CA THR A 340 -34.15 18.60 17.17
C THR A 340 -33.63 19.70 18.08
N LEU A 341 -33.56 20.95 17.60
CA LEU A 341 -33.29 22.13 18.43
C LEU A 341 -34.44 22.40 19.40
N GLU A 342 -35.69 22.37 18.92
CA GLU A 342 -36.88 22.66 19.75
C GLU A 342 -37.01 21.67 20.91
N VAL A 343 -36.76 20.37 20.68
CA VAL A 343 -36.83 19.35 21.73
C VAL A 343 -35.52 19.19 22.53
N GLY A 344 -34.50 20.00 22.22
CA GLY A 344 -33.25 20.06 22.97
C GLY A 344 -32.33 18.85 22.79
N VAL A 345 -32.33 18.21 21.60
CA VAL A 345 -31.37 17.13 21.27
C VAL A 345 -29.94 17.66 21.28
N PHE A 346 -29.73 18.90 20.82
CA PHE A 346 -28.45 19.60 20.85
C PHE A 346 -28.66 21.11 20.97
N ASP A 347 -27.57 21.83 21.24
CA ASP A 347 -27.53 23.30 21.31
C ASP A 347 -26.30 23.82 20.54
N ILE A 348 -26.41 25.05 20.03
CA ILE A 348 -25.39 25.68 19.19
C ILE A 348 -24.86 26.90 19.94
N THR A 349 -23.67 26.74 20.53
CA THR A 349 -23.12 27.68 21.52
C THR A 349 -22.37 28.87 20.91
N MET A 350 -21.49 28.66 19.94
CA MET A 350 -20.66 29.72 19.33
C MET A 350 -21.27 30.29 18.05
N ARG A 351 -22.54 30.70 18.14
CA ARG A 351 -23.34 31.29 17.06
C ARG A 351 -23.53 32.80 17.22
N THR A 352 -23.87 33.47 16.12
CA THR A 352 -24.04 34.93 16.06
C THR A 352 -25.25 35.44 16.83
N GLY A 353 -26.21 34.56 17.13
CA GLY A 353 -27.44 34.87 17.86
C GLY A 353 -28.58 35.37 16.97
N TYR A 354 -28.45 35.27 15.64
CA TYR A 354 -29.52 35.59 14.71
C TYR A 354 -30.27 34.34 14.27
N ASP A 355 -31.57 34.34 14.48
CA ASP A 355 -32.46 33.26 14.05
C ASP A 355 -33.21 33.67 12.78
N LEU A 356 -33.35 32.72 11.87
CA LEU A 356 -34.15 32.81 10.66
C LEU A 356 -35.15 31.64 10.69
N PHE A 357 -36.44 31.93 10.48
CA PHE A 357 -37.51 30.92 10.55
C PHE A 357 -37.52 30.04 11.81
N GLY A 358 -36.96 30.50 12.93
CA GLY A 358 -36.99 29.77 14.19
C GLY A 358 -35.81 28.83 14.44
N ILE A 359 -34.77 28.86 13.60
CA ILE A 359 -33.46 28.23 13.88
C ILE A 359 -32.32 29.23 13.59
N PRO A 360 -31.10 29.02 14.11
CA PRO A 360 -29.98 29.90 13.82
C PRO A 360 -29.66 30.01 12.33
N VAL A 361 -29.24 31.20 11.90
CA VAL A 361 -28.85 31.44 10.49
C VAL A 361 -27.72 30.52 10.03
N GLU A 362 -26.81 30.14 10.94
CA GLU A 362 -25.72 29.23 10.65
C GLU A 362 -26.23 27.83 10.27
N GLU A 363 -27.34 27.35 10.84
CA GLU A 363 -27.94 26.06 10.46
C GLU A 363 -28.48 26.09 9.03
N HIS A 364 -29.07 27.22 8.63
CA HIS A 364 -29.49 27.42 7.25
C HIS A 364 -28.33 27.35 6.27
N ILE A 365 -27.18 27.90 6.66
CA ILE A 365 -25.96 27.84 5.84
C ILE A 365 -25.39 26.42 5.85
N PHE A 366 -25.33 25.76 7.01
CA PHE A 366 -24.88 24.39 7.18
C PHE A 366 -25.63 23.41 6.27
N MET A 367 -26.96 23.52 6.20
CA MET A 367 -27.82 22.72 5.31
C MET A 367 -27.54 22.91 3.81
N ILE A 368 -26.84 23.98 3.44
CA ILE A 368 -26.36 24.23 2.07
C ILE A 368 -24.92 23.76 1.91
N VAL A 369 -24.06 24.10 2.87
CA VAL A 369 -22.62 23.88 2.84
C VAL A 369 -22.28 22.39 2.88
N VAL A 370 -22.87 21.62 3.79
CA VAL A 370 -22.53 20.19 3.94
C VAL A 370 -22.90 19.38 2.70
N PRO A 371 -24.14 19.42 2.19
CA PRO A 371 -24.45 18.69 0.95
C PRO A 371 -23.69 19.27 -0.24
N GLY A 372 -23.46 20.59 -0.28
CA GLY A 372 -22.63 21.23 -1.30
C GLY A 372 -21.20 20.70 -1.33
N LEU A 373 -20.58 20.51 -0.18
CA LEU A 373 -19.23 19.97 -0.04
C LEU A 373 -19.17 18.50 -0.49
N VAL A 374 -20.12 17.68 -0.05
CA VAL A 374 -20.23 16.27 -0.43
C VAL A 374 -20.40 16.13 -1.94
N LEU A 375 -21.33 16.89 -2.53
CA LEU A 375 -21.56 16.89 -3.98
C LEU A 375 -20.37 17.47 -4.75
N GLY A 376 -19.73 18.52 -4.22
CA GLY A 376 -18.52 19.10 -4.79
C GLY A 376 -17.38 18.10 -4.90
N ILE A 377 -17.12 17.33 -3.84
CA ILE A 377 -16.10 16.26 -3.85
C ILE A 377 -16.50 15.17 -4.83
N HIS A 378 -17.74 14.68 -4.78
CA HIS A 378 -18.22 13.61 -5.64
C HIS A 378 -18.09 13.96 -7.14
N GLU A 379 -18.53 15.15 -7.51
CA GLU A 379 -18.49 15.64 -8.89
C GLU A 379 -17.06 15.95 -9.34
N ALA A 380 -16.20 16.48 -8.46
CA ALA A 380 -14.79 16.70 -8.77
C ALA A 380 -14.03 15.40 -9.05
N LEU A 381 -14.32 14.33 -8.30
CA LEU A 381 -13.76 12.99 -8.54
C LEU A 381 -14.24 12.40 -9.88
N ALA A 382 -15.51 12.61 -10.23
CA ALA A 382 -16.06 12.17 -11.52
C ALA A 382 -15.45 12.96 -12.70
N ALA A 383 -15.34 14.28 -12.58
CA ALA A 383 -14.74 15.16 -13.58
C ALA A 383 -13.27 14.80 -13.85
N HIS A 384 -12.50 14.51 -12.78
CA HIS A 384 -11.11 14.07 -12.92
C HIS A 384 -11.01 12.73 -13.65
N SER A 385 -11.89 11.76 -13.35
CA SER A 385 -11.92 10.46 -14.03
C SER A 385 -12.20 10.62 -15.54
N LEU A 386 -13.21 11.41 -15.91
CA LEU A 386 -13.54 11.68 -17.32
C LEU A 386 -12.42 12.43 -18.06
N GLY A 387 -11.71 13.32 -17.37
CA GLY A 387 -10.53 14.00 -17.93
C GLY A 387 -9.39 13.03 -18.25
N ASN A 388 -9.17 12.04 -17.39
CA ASN A 388 -8.14 11.02 -17.59
C ASN A 388 -8.48 10.06 -18.74
N GLU A 389 -9.74 9.61 -18.82
CA GLU A 389 -10.21 8.75 -19.93
C GLU A 389 -10.11 9.44 -21.30
N ARG A 390 -10.44 10.75 -21.37
CA ARG A 390 -10.28 11.53 -22.61
C ARG A 390 -8.82 11.70 -23.02
N ALA A 391 -7.91 11.86 -22.05
CA ALA A 391 -6.48 11.97 -22.31
C ALA A 391 -5.88 10.63 -22.79
N GLU A 392 -6.31 9.50 -22.21
CA GLU A 392 -5.91 8.16 -22.66
C GLU A 392 -6.46 7.83 -24.05
N GLY A 393 -7.75 8.12 -24.33
CA GLY A 393 -8.36 7.89 -25.64
C GLY A 393 -7.80 8.78 -26.77
N THR A 394 -7.28 9.96 -26.44
CA THR A 394 -6.57 10.81 -27.43
C THR A 394 -5.14 10.37 -27.67
N ALA A 395 -4.47 9.77 -26.68
CA ALA A 395 -3.16 9.16 -26.87
C ALA A 395 -3.24 7.92 -27.77
N ASP A 396 -4.27 7.07 -27.60
CA ASP A 396 -4.48 5.87 -28.40
C ASP A 396 -4.90 6.19 -29.85
N GLY A 397 -5.79 7.16 -30.03
CA GLY A 397 -6.19 7.65 -31.37
C GLY A 397 -5.08 8.40 -32.14
N ALA A 398 -4.03 8.87 -31.46
CA ALA A 398 -2.86 9.48 -32.09
C ALA A 398 -1.78 8.45 -32.50
N VAL A 399 -1.85 7.23 -31.97
CA VAL A 399 -1.05 6.08 -32.40
C VAL A 399 -1.67 5.46 -33.66
N ASP A 400 -2.99 5.30 -33.70
CA ASP A 400 -3.71 4.69 -34.84
C ASP A 400 -3.66 5.56 -36.12
N ARG A 401 -3.64 6.90 -36.00
CA ARG A 401 -3.53 7.80 -37.16
C ARG A 401 -2.15 7.92 -37.77
N ARG A 402 -1.09 7.40 -37.14
CA ARG A 402 0.26 7.41 -37.73
C ARG A 402 0.56 6.19 -38.60
N ASP A 403 -0.32 5.18 -38.60
CA ASP A 403 -0.08 3.94 -39.35
C ASP A 403 -0.95 3.80 -40.62
N HIS A 404 -1.76 4.82 -40.95
CA HIS A 404 -2.71 4.78 -42.08
C HIS A 404 -2.63 5.96 -43.05
N GLY A 405 -1.43 6.50 -43.28
CA GLY A 405 -1.24 7.62 -44.21
C GLY A 405 0.12 7.68 -44.88
N ASP A 406 0.52 6.63 -45.62
CA ASP A 406 1.21 6.79 -46.91
C ASP A 406 1.33 5.42 -47.62
N GLY A 407 0.37 5.14 -48.50
CA GLY A 407 0.38 3.97 -49.38
C GLY A 407 0.04 4.42 -50.78
N HIS A 408 1.00 5.07 -51.45
CA HIS A 408 0.85 5.57 -52.80
C HIS A 408 0.63 4.41 -53.78
N ASP A 409 -0.44 4.54 -54.57
CA ASP A 409 -0.84 3.70 -55.69
C ASP A 409 0.29 3.41 -56.69
N HIS A 410 0.48 2.14 -57.03
CA HIS A 410 0.95 1.76 -58.36
C HIS A 410 0.12 0.61 -58.94
N GLU A 411 -0.80 1.06 -59.78
CA GLU A 411 -1.67 0.33 -60.70
C GLU A 411 -0.86 -0.59 -61.63
N LYS A 412 -1.11 -1.90 -61.58
CA LYS A 412 -0.63 -2.87 -62.59
C LYS A 412 -1.64 -2.92 -63.74
N ARG A 413 -1.23 -2.47 -64.93
CA ARG A 413 -1.84 -2.87 -66.22
C ARG A 413 -0.96 -3.92 -66.93
N PRO A 414 -1.55 -4.94 -67.57
CA PRO A 414 -0.83 -5.97 -68.32
C PRO A 414 -0.84 -5.69 -69.82
N GLU A 415 0.23 -6.09 -70.54
CA GLU A 415 0.24 -6.35 -72.00
C GLU A 415 1.64 -6.84 -72.46
N PRO A 416 1.82 -7.46 -73.66
CA PRO A 416 1.38 -8.80 -74.04
C PRO A 416 2.53 -9.69 -74.60
N GLU A 417 2.23 -10.96 -74.89
CA GLU A 417 3.08 -11.92 -75.60
C GLU A 417 3.53 -11.44 -77.00
N ARG A 418 4.79 -11.70 -77.38
CA ARG A 418 5.17 -12.49 -78.59
C ARG A 418 6.69 -12.63 -78.83
N THR A 419 7.14 -13.89 -78.78
CA THR A 419 7.97 -14.65 -79.75
C THR A 419 9.38 -14.21 -80.20
N ALA A 420 10.26 -15.23 -80.13
CA ALA A 420 11.44 -15.52 -80.97
C ALA A 420 12.64 -14.59 -80.76
N ASP A 421 13.91 -15.02 -80.78
CA ASP A 421 14.52 -16.14 -81.48
C ASP A 421 15.94 -16.40 -80.92
N SER A 422 16.52 -17.55 -81.28
CA SER A 422 17.98 -17.84 -81.35
C SER A 422 18.83 -17.95 -80.08
N ALA A 423 19.31 -19.19 -79.84
CA ALA A 423 20.57 -19.53 -79.16
C ALA A 423 21.77 -19.31 -80.12
N PRO A 424 23.00 -19.84 -79.88
CA PRO A 424 23.84 -19.94 -78.68
C PRO A 424 25.27 -19.38 -78.93
N ASP A 425 26.06 -19.17 -77.86
CA ASP A 425 27.54 -19.28 -77.76
C ASP A 425 27.96 -18.41 -76.56
N GLY A 426 28.95 -18.72 -75.73
CA GLY A 426 30.05 -19.67 -75.83
C GLY A 426 31.14 -19.16 -74.88
N ALA A 427 31.94 -20.09 -74.37
CA ALA A 427 33.30 -19.90 -73.84
C ALA A 427 33.53 -19.00 -72.60
N GLU A 428 33.88 -19.70 -71.51
CA GLU A 428 35.17 -19.56 -70.82
C GLU A 428 35.94 -18.24 -70.97
N ARG A 429 36.21 -17.57 -69.85
CA ARG A 429 37.60 -17.46 -69.32
C ARG A 429 37.63 -16.90 -67.90
N GLN A 430 38.53 -17.53 -67.16
CA GLN A 430 38.96 -17.33 -65.79
C GLN A 430 39.93 -16.11 -65.67
N PRO A 431 40.55 -15.82 -64.52
CA PRO A 431 40.41 -14.57 -63.76
C PRO A 431 41.68 -13.69 -63.79
N ARG A 432 41.63 -12.50 -63.18
CA ARG A 432 42.74 -11.94 -62.37
C ARG A 432 42.21 -10.97 -61.30
N ASP A 433 42.72 -11.24 -60.10
CA ASP A 433 42.96 -10.42 -58.91
C ASP A 433 41.78 -9.83 -58.11
#